data_AF-A0A2M7VF84-F1
#
_entry.id   AF-A0A2M7VF84-F1
#
_cell.length_a   1.000
_cell.length_b   1.000
_cell.length_c   1.000
_cell.angle_alpha   90.00
_cell.angle_beta   90.00
_cell.angle_gamma   90.00
#
_symmetry.space_group_name_H-M   'P 1'
#
loop_
_entity.id
_entity.type
_entity.pdbx_description
1 polymer ?
#
loop_
_entity_poly.entity_id
_entity_poly.type
_entity_poly.pdbx_seq_one_letter_code
_entity_poly.pdbx_strand_id
1 'polypeptide(L)'
;MCGGIGFTIQEISDQELAQFYTSEEIESFRKKQEATSFFWSAHPILPIKQDDKTILRPWGNRDKSVKLPLTGWAQEESVTAGRWQYLKPQRVKILAERGCEKKKWFKVNNGLAGILIQDRVYMLTREASDQYFKLTGHPRMPIDGAEVVK
;
A
#
# COMPACT_ATOMS: atom_id res chain seq x y z
N MET A 1 -11.90 1.90 3.57
CA MET A 1 -10.57 2.51 3.44
C MET A 1 -9.90 1.85 2.27
N CYS A 2 -9.20 2.59 1.39
CA CYS A 2 -8.60 2.08 0.15
C CYS A 2 -8.03 0.67 0.32
N GLY A 3 -8.77 -0.32 -0.17
CA GLY A 3 -8.56 -1.75 0.11
C GLY A 3 -8.04 -2.53 -1.09
N GLY A 4 -7.79 -1.84 -2.21
CA GLY A 4 -7.04 -2.38 -3.32
C GLY A 4 -6.17 -1.32 -3.97
N ILE A 5 -5.11 -1.78 -4.65
CA ILE A 5 -4.24 -0.95 -5.47
C ILE A 5 -3.96 -1.64 -6.81
N GLY A 6 -3.68 -0.83 -7.84
CA GLY A 6 -3.10 -1.27 -9.10
C GLY A 6 -1.73 -0.62 -9.28
N PHE A 7 -0.76 -1.37 -9.79
CA PHE A 7 0.62 -0.93 -9.95
C PHE A 7 1.31 -1.59 -11.14
N THR A 8 2.22 -0.86 -11.77
CA THR A 8 3.09 -1.39 -12.82
C THR A 8 4.10 -2.39 -12.26
N ILE A 9 4.40 -3.42 -13.03
CA ILE A 9 5.41 -4.43 -12.67
C ILE A 9 6.70 -4.30 -13.47
N GLN A 10 6.82 -3.32 -14.36
CA GLN A 10 7.97 -3.14 -15.27
C GLN A 10 9.30 -3.12 -14.56
N GLU A 11 9.38 -2.37 -13.46
CA GLU A 11 10.61 -2.14 -12.69
C GLU A 11 10.80 -3.15 -11.55
N ILE A 12 9.93 -4.17 -11.46
CA ILE A 12 10.00 -5.20 -10.42
C ILE A 12 10.71 -6.41 -11.01
N SER A 13 11.71 -6.96 -10.32
CA SER A 13 12.41 -8.17 -10.79
C SER A 13 11.54 -9.42 -10.62
N ASP A 14 11.76 -10.44 -11.45
CA ASP A 14 11.06 -11.72 -11.31
C ASP A 14 11.40 -12.41 -9.98
N GLN A 15 12.62 -12.23 -9.47
CA GLN A 15 13.01 -12.71 -8.13
C GLN A 15 12.17 -12.05 -7.02
N GLU A 16 11.83 -10.78 -7.15
CA GLU A 16 10.98 -10.09 -6.19
C GLU A 16 9.52 -10.55 -6.31
N LEU A 17 9.02 -10.72 -7.54
CA LEU A 17 7.67 -11.22 -7.78
C LEU A 17 7.49 -12.67 -7.29
N ALA A 18 8.49 -13.54 -7.49
CA ALA A 18 8.46 -14.95 -7.12
C ALA A 18 8.39 -15.20 -5.61
N GLN A 19 8.63 -14.18 -4.78
CA GLN A 19 8.41 -14.26 -3.33
C GLN A 19 6.91 -14.30 -2.96
N PHE A 20 6.04 -13.79 -3.84
CA PHE A 20 4.61 -13.58 -3.54
C PHE A 20 3.65 -14.19 -4.57
N TYR A 21 4.13 -14.48 -5.78
CA TYR A 21 3.32 -14.90 -6.91
C TYR A 21 3.87 -16.17 -7.55
N THR A 22 2.98 -16.97 -8.14
CA THR A 22 3.39 -18.14 -8.93
C THR A 22 3.92 -17.71 -10.30
N SER A 23 4.66 -18.59 -10.97
CA SER A 23 5.18 -18.34 -12.31
C SER A 23 4.07 -17.98 -13.32
N GLU A 24 2.90 -18.61 -13.21
CA GLU A 24 1.73 -18.34 -14.06
C GLU A 24 1.15 -16.94 -13.80
N GLU A 25 1.08 -16.52 -12.54
CA GLU A 25 0.64 -15.16 -12.16
C GLU A 25 1.61 -14.12 -12.70
N ILE A 26 2.91 -14.35 -12.55
CA ILE A 26 3.97 -13.47 -13.06
C ILE A 26 3.86 -13.32 -14.57
N GLU A 27 3.71 -14.41 -15.31
CA GLU A 27 3.54 -14.35 -16.77
C GLU A 27 2.30 -13.54 -17.17
N SER A 28 1.19 -13.72 -16.46
CA SER A 28 -0.05 -12.97 -16.66
C SER A 28 0.13 -11.47 -16.41
N PHE A 29 0.82 -11.10 -15.32
CA PHE A 29 1.13 -9.70 -15.03
C PHE A 29 2.09 -9.12 -16.08
N ARG A 30 3.08 -9.88 -16.56
CA ARG A 30 4.02 -9.45 -17.62
C ARG A 30 3.31 -9.18 -18.94
N LYS A 31 2.29 -9.96 -19.30
CA LYS A 31 1.46 -9.67 -20.49
C LYS A 31 0.65 -8.38 -20.35
N LYS A 32 0.16 -8.08 -19.14
CA LYS A 32 -0.68 -6.90 -18.84
C LYS A 32 0.12 -5.65 -18.43
N GLN A 33 1.39 -5.84 -18.09
CA GLN A 33 2.29 -4.83 -17.49
C GLN A 33 1.76 -4.24 -16.17
N GLU A 34 0.77 -4.89 -15.54
CA GLU A 34 0.10 -4.41 -14.34
C GLU A 34 -0.27 -5.58 -13.44
N ALA A 35 -0.14 -5.37 -12.13
CA ALA A 35 -0.68 -6.23 -11.10
C ALA A 35 -1.68 -5.46 -10.22
N THR A 36 -2.55 -6.20 -9.53
CA THR A 36 -3.45 -5.65 -8.53
C THR A 36 -3.27 -6.39 -7.22
N SER A 37 -3.35 -5.67 -6.11
CA SER A 37 -3.35 -6.27 -4.78
C SER A 37 -4.53 -5.74 -3.98
N PHE A 38 -5.20 -6.63 -3.24
CA PHE A 38 -6.29 -6.30 -2.35
C PHE A 38 -5.94 -6.76 -0.94
N PHE A 39 -6.26 -5.93 0.06
CA PHE A 39 -5.97 -6.23 1.46
C PHE A 39 -6.58 -7.56 1.93
N TRP A 40 -7.70 -7.96 1.32
CA TRP A 40 -8.46 -9.16 1.64
C TRP A 40 -7.97 -10.42 0.93
N SER A 41 -7.05 -10.30 -0.05
CA SER A 41 -6.46 -11.43 -0.76
C SER A 41 -5.63 -12.31 0.18
N ALA A 42 -5.27 -13.53 -0.23
CA ALA A 42 -4.46 -14.44 0.58
C ALA A 42 -3.11 -13.81 0.98
N HIS A 43 -2.43 -13.18 0.02
CA HIS A 43 -1.15 -12.50 0.22
C HIS A 43 -1.27 -11.02 -0.21
N PRO A 44 -1.79 -10.14 0.65
CA PRO A 44 -1.92 -8.73 0.32
C PRO A 44 -0.53 -8.09 0.38
N ILE A 45 -0.14 -7.37 -0.67
CA ILE A 45 1.20 -6.78 -0.82
C ILE A 45 1.09 -5.36 -1.32
N LEU A 46 2.11 -4.56 -1.03
CA LEU A 46 2.29 -3.22 -1.55
C LEU A 46 3.69 -3.09 -2.18
N PRO A 47 3.81 -2.57 -3.41
CA PRO A 47 5.09 -2.19 -3.96
C PRO A 47 5.54 -0.90 -3.29
N ILE A 48 6.75 -0.87 -2.74
CA ILE A 48 7.35 0.33 -2.18
C ILE A 48 8.62 0.69 -2.91
N LYS A 49 8.90 1.99 -2.94
CA LYS A 49 10.23 2.48 -3.29
C LYS A 49 11.12 2.36 -2.06
N GLN A 50 12.14 1.54 -2.16
CA GLN A 50 13.21 1.43 -1.18
C GLN A 50 14.54 1.57 -1.91
N ASP A 51 15.30 2.59 -1.56
CA ASP A 51 16.45 3.06 -2.34
C ASP A 51 16.03 3.37 -3.79
N ASP A 52 16.67 2.75 -4.77
CA ASP A 52 16.36 2.87 -6.20
C ASP A 52 15.67 1.63 -6.77
N LYS A 53 15.09 0.79 -5.91
CA LYS A 53 14.39 -0.43 -6.32
C LYS A 53 12.93 -0.42 -5.88
N THR A 54 12.11 -1.08 -6.69
CA THR A 54 10.76 -1.45 -6.29
C THR A 54 10.82 -2.79 -5.55
N ILE A 55 10.34 -2.78 -4.32
CA ILE A 55 10.34 -3.94 -3.44
C ILE A 55 8.91 -4.22 -3.00
N LEU A 56 8.50 -5.48 -2.97
CA LEU A 56 7.19 -5.91 -2.50
C LEU A 56 7.25 -6.22 -1.00
N ARG A 57 6.24 -5.73 -0.28
CA ARG A 57 6.11 -5.98 1.15
C ARG A 57 4.67 -6.37 1.50
N PRO A 58 4.48 -7.28 2.48
CA PRO A 58 3.15 -7.56 3.02
C PRO A 58 2.42 -6.29 3.44
N TRP A 59 1.14 -6.21 3.06
CA TRP A 59 0.26 -5.11 3.42
C TRP A 59 -0.27 -5.31 4.84
N GLY A 60 0.30 -4.54 5.78
CA GLY A 60 -0.12 -4.46 7.16
C GLY A 60 -0.07 -5.81 7.89
N ASN A 61 -0.92 -5.93 8.91
CA ASN A 61 -1.03 -7.14 9.71
C ASN A 61 -2.48 -7.65 9.80
N ARG A 62 -2.64 -8.94 9.54
CA ARG A 62 -3.89 -9.69 9.71
C ARG A 62 -3.74 -10.87 10.68
N ASP A 63 -2.54 -11.10 11.18
CA ASP A 63 -2.21 -12.16 12.13
C ASP A 63 -2.25 -11.62 13.57
N LYS A 64 -3.12 -12.22 14.38
CA LYS A 64 -3.28 -11.86 15.80
C LYS A 64 -2.12 -12.34 16.67
N SER A 65 -1.30 -13.27 16.19
CA SER A 65 -0.12 -13.78 16.90
C SER A 65 1.03 -12.76 16.93
N VAL A 66 1.07 -11.87 15.92
CA VAL A 66 2.08 -10.84 15.80
C VAL A 66 1.70 -9.62 16.64
N LYS A 67 2.62 -9.12 17.46
CA LYS A 67 2.45 -7.90 18.26
C LYS A 67 2.52 -6.62 17.42
N LEU A 68 1.69 -6.53 16.39
CA LEU A 68 1.55 -5.38 15.52
C LEU A 68 0.06 -5.02 15.34
N PRO A 69 -0.28 -3.75 15.10
CA PRO A 69 -1.67 -3.35 14.88
C PRO A 69 -2.35 -4.16 13.77
N LEU A 70 -3.51 -4.76 14.08
CA LEU A 70 -4.26 -5.66 13.20
C LEU A 70 -5.03 -4.87 12.12
N THR A 71 -4.30 -4.20 11.23
CA THR A 71 -4.83 -3.29 10.21
C THR A 71 -3.89 -3.23 9.01
N GLY A 72 -4.42 -2.80 7.85
CA GLY A 72 -3.64 -2.42 6.67
C GLY A 72 -3.31 -0.93 6.59
N TRP A 73 -3.84 -0.12 7.51
CA TRP A 73 -3.80 1.33 7.44
C TRP A 73 -3.34 1.96 8.75
N ALA A 74 -2.64 3.08 8.61
CA ALA A 74 -2.27 3.96 9.72
C ALA A 74 -2.88 5.35 9.47
N GLN A 75 -3.47 5.94 10.51
CA GLN A 75 -3.93 7.33 10.45
C GLN A 75 -2.72 8.24 10.61
N GLU A 76 -2.53 9.18 9.68
CA GLU A 76 -1.43 10.14 9.70
C GLU A 76 -1.33 10.89 11.03
N GLU A 77 -2.47 11.32 11.56
CA GLU A 77 -2.58 12.03 12.83
C GLU A 77 -2.14 11.15 14.02
N SER A 78 -2.35 9.82 13.92
CA SER A 78 -1.90 8.86 14.92
C SER A 78 -0.38 8.63 14.84
N VAL A 79 0.17 8.58 13.63
CA VAL A 79 1.62 8.43 13.39
C VAL A 79 2.36 9.68 13.86
N THR A 80 1.90 10.86 13.46
CA THR A 80 2.48 12.16 13.82
C THR A 80 2.37 12.44 15.31
N ALA A 81 1.29 12.01 15.98
CA ALA A 81 1.17 12.06 17.44
C ALA A 81 2.09 11.07 18.20
N GLY A 82 2.98 10.36 17.50
CA GLY A 82 3.95 9.47 18.10
C GLY A 82 3.42 8.11 18.56
N ARG A 83 2.13 7.80 18.30
CA ARG A 83 1.50 6.54 18.78
C ARG A 83 2.11 5.29 18.18
N TRP A 84 2.88 5.40 17.11
CA TRP A 84 3.56 4.28 16.45
C TRP A 84 5.06 4.24 16.74
N GLN A 85 5.64 5.24 17.42
CA GLN A 85 7.10 5.38 17.58
C GLN A 85 7.77 4.19 18.28
N TYR A 86 7.06 3.52 19.18
CA TYR A 86 7.56 2.30 19.83
C TYR A 86 7.84 1.15 18.84
N LEU A 87 7.26 1.20 17.64
CA LEU A 87 7.48 0.27 16.53
C LEU A 87 8.53 0.76 15.53
N LYS A 88 9.12 1.95 15.75
CA LYS A 88 10.13 2.58 14.88
C LYS A 88 9.69 2.66 13.41
N PRO A 89 8.56 3.34 13.11
CA PRO A 89 8.01 3.39 11.76
C PRO A 89 8.92 4.18 10.83
N GLN A 90 9.18 3.63 9.65
CA GLN A 90 9.91 4.31 8.58
C GLN A 90 8.93 4.77 7.50
N ARG A 91 8.94 6.05 7.13
CA ARG A 91 8.10 6.54 6.03
C ARG A 91 8.56 5.93 4.70
N VAL A 92 7.61 5.46 3.90
CA VAL A 92 7.87 4.86 2.59
C VAL A 92 6.86 5.36 1.56
N LYS A 93 7.26 5.30 0.29
CA LYS A 93 6.39 5.59 -0.86
C LYS A 93 5.89 4.27 -1.44
N ILE A 94 4.57 4.09 -1.49
CA ILE A 94 3.89 2.98 -2.16
C ILE A 94 3.71 3.34 -3.63
N LEU A 95 4.21 2.51 -4.54
CA LEU A 95 4.21 2.73 -5.98
C LEU A 95 2.89 2.26 -6.63
N ALA A 96 1.77 2.85 -6.20
CA ALA A 96 0.46 2.59 -6.78
C ALA A 96 0.12 3.64 -7.86
N GLU A 97 -0.48 3.19 -8.96
CA GLU A 97 -1.02 4.06 -10.03
C GLU A 97 -2.53 4.26 -9.89
N ARG A 98 -3.20 3.32 -9.21
CA ARG A 98 -4.65 3.33 -8.98
C ARG A 98 -4.95 2.81 -7.58
N GLY A 99 -5.94 3.40 -6.92
CA GLY A 99 -6.49 2.92 -5.66
C GLY A 99 -7.93 2.45 -5.84
N CYS A 100 -8.38 1.55 -4.97
CA CYS A 100 -9.73 1.00 -5.00
C CYS A 100 -10.37 1.05 -3.62
N GLU A 101 -11.55 1.66 -3.54
CA GLU A 101 -12.40 1.63 -2.35
C GLU A 101 -13.83 1.26 -2.74
N LYS A 102 -14.43 0.26 -2.08
CA LYS A 102 -15.80 -0.22 -2.38
C LYS A 102 -16.06 -0.42 -3.88
N LYS A 103 -15.12 -1.10 -4.57
CA LYS A 103 -15.13 -1.35 -6.04
C LYS A 103 -15.02 -0.11 -6.93
N LYS A 104 -14.80 1.07 -6.34
CA LYS A 104 -14.58 2.32 -7.09
C LYS A 104 -13.09 2.59 -7.19
N TRP A 105 -12.61 2.58 -8.43
CA TRP A 105 -11.22 2.88 -8.75
C TRP A 105 -11.01 4.38 -8.91
N PHE A 106 -9.89 4.88 -8.40
CA PHE A 106 -9.46 6.27 -8.55
C PHE A 106 -7.97 6.31 -8.93
N LYS A 107 -7.60 7.36 -9.66
CA LYS A 107 -6.22 7.57 -10.10
C LYS A 107 -5.34 8.00 -8.93
N VAL A 108 -4.11 7.50 -8.90
CA VAL A 108 -3.04 7.92 -7.99
C VAL A 108 -1.91 8.47 -8.85
N ASN A 109 -1.52 9.73 -8.64
CA ASN A 109 -0.56 10.39 -9.51
C ASN A 109 0.89 10.20 -9.05
N ASN A 110 1.16 10.30 -7.74
CA ASN A 110 2.53 10.24 -7.22
C ASN A 110 2.72 9.10 -6.22
N GLY A 111 2.04 7.97 -6.43
CA GLY A 111 2.01 6.89 -5.45
C GLY A 111 1.21 7.24 -4.19
N LEU A 112 1.29 6.40 -3.18
CA LEU A 112 0.65 6.61 -1.88
C LEU A 112 1.70 6.67 -0.78
N ALA A 113 1.41 7.36 0.32
CA ALA A 113 2.27 7.36 1.48
C ALA A 113 2.00 6.12 2.35
N GLY A 114 3.06 5.58 2.95
CA GLY A 114 2.97 4.47 3.89
C GLY A 114 4.00 4.58 5.02
N ILE A 115 3.88 3.69 6.00
CA ILE A 115 4.94 3.40 6.97
C ILE A 115 5.32 1.93 6.89
N LEU A 116 6.63 1.68 6.87
CA LEU A 116 7.25 0.38 7.01
C LEU A 116 7.54 0.14 8.49
N ILE A 117 7.05 -0.98 9.00
CA ILE A 117 7.32 -1.47 10.36
C ILE A 117 7.73 -2.92 10.21
N GLN A 118 8.96 -3.24 10.63
CA GLN A 118 9.58 -4.53 10.36
C GLN A 118 9.57 -4.81 8.84
N ASP A 119 8.85 -5.82 8.39
CA ASP A 119 8.69 -6.23 7.00
C ASP A 119 7.34 -5.79 6.38
N ARG A 120 6.49 -5.06 7.13
CA ARG A 120 5.10 -4.78 6.75
C ARG A 120 4.87 -3.31 6.45
N VAL A 121 4.10 -3.05 5.41
CA VAL A 121 3.74 -1.69 5.00
C VAL A 121 2.29 -1.40 5.36
N TYR A 122 2.09 -0.31 6.10
CA TYR A 122 0.78 0.22 6.44
C TYR A 122 0.53 1.47 5.60
N MET A 123 -0.59 1.48 4.88
CA MET A 123 -0.98 2.63 4.05
C MET A 123 -1.41 3.79 4.94
N LEU A 124 -0.84 4.97 4.71
CA LEU A 124 -1.22 6.17 5.45
C LEU A 124 -2.53 6.72 4.92
N THR A 125 -3.36 7.19 5.84
CA THR A 125 -4.67 7.74 5.56
C THR A 125 -4.88 9.07 6.28
N ARG A 126 -5.67 9.94 5.67
CA ARG A 126 -6.18 11.19 6.25
C ARG A 126 -7.70 11.27 6.09
N GLU A 127 -8.30 12.32 6.65
CA GLU A 127 -9.69 12.65 6.40
C GLU A 127 -9.96 12.76 4.89
N ALA A 128 -11.08 12.20 4.45
CA ALA A 128 -11.45 12.24 3.05
C ALA A 128 -11.75 13.68 2.61
N SER A 129 -11.25 14.07 1.43
CA SER A 129 -11.78 15.24 0.75
C SER A 129 -13.24 15.01 0.35
N ASP A 130 -14.00 16.10 0.18
CA ASP A 130 -15.38 16.04 -0.32
C ASP A 130 -15.51 15.23 -1.61
N GLN A 131 -14.55 15.38 -2.52
CA GLN A 131 -14.53 14.65 -3.78
C GLN A 131 -14.34 13.15 -3.56
N TYR A 132 -13.39 12.76 -2.71
CA TYR A 132 -13.16 11.36 -2.39
C TYR A 132 -14.35 10.75 -1.65
N PHE A 133 -14.96 11.50 -0.72
CA PHE A 133 -16.14 11.06 0.01
C PHE A 133 -17.36 10.91 -0.91
N LYS A 134 -17.63 11.87 -1.80
CA LYS A 134 -18.69 11.76 -2.83
C LYS A 134 -18.45 10.55 -3.74
N LEU A 135 -17.19 10.32 -4.14
CA LEU A 135 -16.85 9.19 -4.98
C LEU A 135 -17.05 7.87 -4.22
N THR A 136 -16.44 7.69 -3.05
CA THR A 136 -16.29 6.37 -2.40
C THR A 136 -17.25 6.12 -1.24
N GLY A 137 -17.84 7.18 -0.68
CA GLY A 137 -18.63 7.13 0.55
C GLY A 137 -17.82 6.69 1.77
N HIS A 138 -16.50 6.94 1.79
CA HIS A 138 -15.62 6.57 2.90
C HIS A 138 -14.97 7.82 3.52
N PRO A 139 -15.02 8.02 4.86
CA PRO A 139 -14.56 9.25 5.53
C PRO A 139 -13.03 9.38 5.64
N ARG A 140 -12.30 8.38 5.15
CA ARG A 140 -10.83 8.35 5.14
C ARG A 140 -10.33 7.98 3.76
N MET A 141 -9.34 8.71 3.28
CA MET A 141 -8.67 8.51 2.00
C MET A 141 -7.18 8.22 2.21
N PRO A 142 -6.52 7.50 1.28
CA PRO A 142 -5.07 7.34 1.35
C PRO A 142 -4.37 8.67 1.06
N ILE A 143 -3.17 8.84 1.59
CA ILE A 143 -2.35 10.05 1.39
C ILE A 143 -1.50 9.89 0.13
N ASP A 144 -1.34 10.97 -0.63
CA ASP A 144 -0.49 10.99 -1.82
C ASP A 144 1.00 10.85 -1.41
N GLY A 145 1.75 10.00 -2.11
CA GLY A 145 3.15 9.70 -1.81
C GLY A 145 4.11 10.87 -2.05
N ALA A 146 3.67 11.95 -2.69
CA ALA A 146 4.45 13.18 -2.87
C ALA A 146 4.74 13.92 -1.56
N GLU A 147 3.93 13.73 -0.50
CA GLU A 147 4.07 14.44 0.78
C GLU A 147 5.15 13.83 1.70
N VAL A 148 5.79 12.72 1.31
CA VAL A 148 6.86 12.07 2.10
C VAL A 148 8.19 12.79 1.85
N VAL A 149 8.37 13.94 2.49
CA VAL A 149 9.66 14.63 2.58
C VAL A 149 10.40 14.15 3.84
N LYS A 150 11.69 13.85 3.68
CA LYS A 150 12.61 13.36 4.72
C LYS A 150 12.70 14.30 5.92
#